data_AF-A0A2Y8ZYM2-F1
#
_entry.id   AF-A0A2Y8ZYM2-F1
#
_cell.length_a   1.000
_cell.length_b   1.000
_cell.length_c   1.000
_cell.angle_alpha   90.00
_cell.angle_beta   90.00
_cell.angle_gamma   90.00
#
_symmetry.space_group_name_H-M   'P 1'
#
loop_
_entity.id
_entity.type
_entity.pdbx_description
1 polymer ?
#
loop_
_entity_poly.entity_id
_entity_poly.type
_entity_poly.pdbx_seq_one_letter_code
_entity_poly.pdbx_strand_id
1 'polypeptide(L)'
;MVQDGTSRDYDLPPVAPFHNEGKTVAGWVMFWGVCLGAVVVALAIVLWETWILIVGVAVLVLALVASKVLSVMGMGQPRNRDNPPQGGEHNWYA
;
A
#
# COMPACT_ATOMS: atom_id res chain seq x y z
N MET A 1 -16.68 -13.02 -40.41
CA MET A 1 -15.77 -12.18 -39.60
C MET A 1 -14.76 -13.13 -39.00
N VAL A 2 -13.51 -13.05 -39.45
CA VAL A 2 -12.43 -13.97 -39.07
C VAL A 2 -12.08 -13.71 -37.61
N GLN A 3 -12.27 -14.70 -36.75
CA GLN A 3 -11.70 -14.75 -35.41
C GLN A 3 -10.20 -15.05 -35.57
N ASP A 4 -9.39 -14.00 -35.68
CA ASP A 4 -7.93 -14.15 -35.68
C ASP A 4 -7.39 -13.97 -34.25
N GLY A 5 -6.38 -14.79 -33.91
CA GLY A 5 -5.42 -14.46 -32.87
C GLY A 5 -5.73 -14.83 -31.41
N THR A 6 -5.38 -16.08 -31.07
CA THR A 6 -4.89 -16.52 -29.74
C THR A 6 -5.83 -16.35 -28.53
N SER A 7 -6.54 -17.43 -28.20
CA SER A 7 -6.88 -17.74 -26.80
C SER A 7 -5.57 -17.82 -26.02
N ARG A 8 -5.16 -16.70 -25.42
CA ARG A 8 -4.10 -16.70 -24.44
C ARG A 8 -4.74 -17.10 -23.13
N ASP A 9 -4.42 -18.33 -22.71
CA ASP A 9 -4.61 -18.83 -21.37
C ASP A 9 -3.77 -17.93 -20.45
N TYR A 10 -4.31 -16.77 -20.10
CA TYR A 10 -3.69 -15.88 -19.14
C TYR A 10 -3.99 -16.46 -17.77
N ASP A 11 -2.93 -16.85 -17.07
CA ASP A 11 -2.99 -17.28 -15.67
C ASP A 11 -3.33 -16.06 -14.81
N LEU A 12 -4.63 -15.73 -14.77
CA LEU A 12 -5.14 -14.62 -13.99
C LEU A 12 -5.14 -15.01 -12.52
N PRO A 13 -4.79 -14.08 -11.61
CA PRO A 13 -4.91 -14.33 -10.19
C PRO A 13 -6.33 -14.77 -9.85
N PRO A 14 -6.50 -15.75 -8.95
CA PRO A 14 -7.82 -16.30 -8.59
C PRO A 14 -8.73 -15.27 -7.90
N VAL A 15 -8.20 -14.11 -7.53
CA VAL A 15 -8.91 -13.04 -6.83
C VAL A 15 -8.63 -11.73 -7.52
N ALA A 16 -9.70 -11.01 -7.86
CA ALA A 16 -9.58 -9.63 -8.34
C ALA A 16 -8.87 -8.77 -7.27
N PRO A 17 -7.88 -7.94 -7.65
CA PRO A 17 -7.24 -7.02 -6.72
C PRO A 17 -8.25 -6.11 -6.01
N PHE A 18 -7.95 -5.71 -4.78
CA PHE A 18 -8.80 -4.75 -4.07
C PHE A 18 -8.84 -3.40 -4.81
N HIS A 19 -10.03 -2.80 -4.92
CA HIS A 19 -10.26 -1.49 -5.53
C HIS A 19 -9.72 -0.31 -4.72
N ASN A 20 -8.81 -0.55 -3.76
CA ASN A 20 -8.23 0.51 -2.96
C ASN A 20 -6.99 1.14 -3.61
N GLU A 21 -6.43 0.60 -4.70
CA GLU A 21 -5.32 1.21 -5.47
C GLU A 21 -4.11 1.66 -4.60
N GLY A 22 -3.93 1.07 -3.41
CA GLY A 22 -2.95 1.53 -2.43
C GLY A 22 -3.38 2.75 -1.57
N LYS A 23 -4.54 3.35 -1.84
CA LYS A 23 -5.19 4.43 -1.07
C LYS A 23 -5.76 3.92 0.25
N THR A 24 -4.89 3.46 1.14
CA THR A 24 -5.27 3.09 2.52
C THR A 24 -4.81 4.17 3.49
N VAL A 25 -5.57 4.40 4.57
CA VAL A 25 -5.20 5.39 5.58
C VAL A 25 -3.86 5.02 6.21
N ALA A 26 -3.65 3.75 6.54
CA ALA A 26 -2.37 3.26 7.06
C ALA A 26 -1.21 3.49 6.08
N GLY A 27 -1.44 3.30 4.77
CA GLY A 27 -0.46 3.53 3.71
C GLY A 27 -0.09 5.01 3.57
N TRP A 28 -1.08 5.90 3.53
CA TRP A 28 -0.85 7.35 3.44
C TRP A 28 -0.17 7.93 4.66
N VAL A 29 -0.48 7.43 5.87
CA VAL A 29 0.21 7.81 7.11
C VAL A 29 1.68 7.39 7.06
N MET A 30 1.97 6.17 6.58
CA MET A 30 3.35 5.72 6.39
C MET A 30 4.08 6.60 5.38
N PHE A 31 3.47 6.85 4.22
CA PHE A 31 4.07 7.62 3.14
C PHE A 31 4.48 9.02 3.60
N TRP A 32 3.53 9.80 4.13
CA TRP A 32 3.81 11.16 4.59
C TRP A 32 4.75 11.19 5.79
N GLY A 33 4.59 10.26 6.74
CA GLY A 33 5.44 10.19 7.92
C GLY A 33 6.90 9.86 7.57
N VAL A 34 7.13 8.92 6.65
CA VAL A 34 8.48 8.58 6.17
C VAL A 34 9.07 9.72 5.35
N CYS A 35 8.32 10.35 4.45
CA CYS A 35 8.79 11.52 3.70
C CYS A 35 9.21 12.65 4.64
N LEU A 36 8.40 12.97 5.66
CA LEU A 36 8.73 14.00 6.64
C LEU A 36 9.99 13.64 7.44
N GLY A 37 10.06 12.42 7.97
CA GLY A 37 11.23 11.95 8.71
C GLY A 37 12.51 11.98 7.87
N ALA A 38 12.44 11.57 6.61
CA ALA A 38 13.56 11.62 5.68
C ALA A 38 14.04 13.05 5.42
N VAL A 39 13.12 14.01 5.24
CA VAL A 39 13.48 15.44 5.10
C VAL A 39 14.18 15.96 6.35
N VAL A 40 13.68 15.65 7.55
CA VAL A 40 14.30 16.09 8.82
C VAL A 40 15.70 15.48 8.99
N VAL A 41 15.87 14.19 8.69
CA VAL A 41 17.19 13.53 8.72
C VAL A 41 18.15 14.16 7.72
N ALA A 42 17.70 14.44 6.50
CA ALA A 42 18.53 15.11 5.49
C ALA A 42 18.99 16.49 5.96
N LEU A 43 18.08 17.28 6.55
CA LEU A 43 18.40 18.58 7.15
C LEU A 43 19.42 18.45 8.29
N ALA A 44 19.27 17.44 9.15
CA ALA A 44 20.20 17.19 10.24
C ALA A 44 21.63 16.94 9.73
N ILE A 45 21.77 16.14 8.67
CA ILE A 45 23.06 15.81 8.05
C ILE A 45 23.68 17.07 7.43
N VAL A 46 22.89 17.87 6.70
CA VAL A 46 23.36 19.11 6.06
C VAL A 46 23.81 20.14 7.09
N LEU A 47 23.11 20.25 8.22
CA LEU A 47 23.42 21.21 9.28
C LEU A 47 24.44 20.69 10.30
N TRP A 48 24.86 19.43 10.21
CA TRP A 48 25.71 18.75 11.21
C TRP A 48 25.11 18.76 12.63
N GLU A 49 23.78 18.76 12.75
CA GLU A 49 23.11 18.90 14.06
C GLU A 49 22.57 17.56 14.56
N THR A 50 23.22 17.00 15.58
CA THR A 50 22.88 15.66 16.12
C THR A 50 21.49 15.64 16.75
N TRP A 51 21.04 16.75 17.36
CA TRP A 51 19.70 16.82 17.94
C TRP A 51 18.61 16.69 16.87
N ILE A 52 18.77 17.36 15.73
CA ILE A 52 17.83 17.28 14.61
C ILE A 52 17.82 15.85 14.04
N LEU A 53 18.97 15.18 14.03
CA LEU A 53 19.07 13.79 13.58
C LEU A 53 18.23 12.86 14.47
N ILE A 54 18.32 13.00 15.79
CA ILE A 54 17.53 12.23 16.76
C ILE A 54 16.03 12.48 16.53
N VAL A 55 15.62 13.73 16.33
CA VAL A 55 14.22 14.07 16.03
C VAL A 55 13.76 13.42 14.72
N GLY A 56 14.57 13.48 13.66
CA GLY A 56 14.23 12.84 12.38
C GLY A 56 14.06 11.33 12.49
N VAL A 57 14.97 10.65 13.21
CA VAL A 57 14.86 9.22 13.49
C VAL A 57 13.61 8.89 14.31
N ALA A 58 13.30 9.69 15.35
CA ALA A 58 12.09 9.51 16.15
C ALA A 58 10.82 9.62 15.29
N VAL A 59 10.76 10.59 14.36
CA VAL A 59 9.64 10.74 13.43
C VAL A 59 9.48 9.51 12.53
N LEU A 60 10.59 8.96 12.00
CA LEU A 60 10.55 7.73 11.20
C LEU A 60 9.98 6.55 12.00
N VAL A 61 10.47 6.34 13.23
CA VAL A 61 9.98 5.26 14.10
C VAL A 61 8.49 5.44 14.40
N LEU A 62 8.06 6.66 14.74
CA LEU A 62 6.66 6.96 15.01
C LEU A 62 5.77 6.73 13.78
N ALA A 63 6.22 7.10 12.58
CA ALA A 63 5.48 6.87 11.34
C ALA A 63 5.24 5.38 11.08
N LEU A 64 6.28 4.55 11.28
CA LEU A 64 6.19 3.10 11.12
C LEU A 64 5.25 2.48 12.15
N VAL A 65 5.38 2.87 13.42
CA VAL A 65 4.53 2.36 14.50
C VAL A 65 3.07 2.78 14.28
N ALA A 66 2.81 4.05 13.98
CA ALA A 66 1.47 4.55 13.72
C ALA A 66 0.83 3.82 12.54
N SER A 67 1.53 3.71 11.41
CA SER A 67 1.02 2.96 10.26
C SER A 67 0.71 1.51 10.59
N LYS A 68 1.60 0.84 11.36
CA LYS A 68 1.37 -0.55 11.77
C LYS A 68 0.13 -0.70 12.64
N VAL A 69 -0.05 0.20 13.62
CA VAL A 69 -1.24 0.23 14.48
C VAL A 69 -2.50 0.44 13.64
N LEU A 70 -2.49 1.42 12.72
CA LEU A 70 -3.62 1.66 11.82
C LEU A 70 -3.93 0.44 10.94
N SER A 71 -2.90 -0.23 10.43
CA SER A 71 -3.07 -1.46 9.64
C SER A 71 -3.70 -2.59 10.44
N VAL A 72 -3.36 -2.75 11.73
CA VAL A 72 -3.95 -3.75 12.62
C VAL A 72 -5.40 -3.40 12.96
N MET A 73 -5.73 -2.12 13.07
CA MET A 73 -7.10 -1.62 13.26
C MET A 73 -7.98 -1.72 12.01
N GLY A 74 -7.51 -2.34 10.92
CA GLY A 74 -8.28 -2.53 9.68
C GLY A 74 -8.25 -1.33 8.73
N MET A 75 -7.47 -0.28 9.03
CA MET A 75 -7.29 0.89 8.15
C MET A 75 -6.21 0.69 7.08
N GLY A 76 -5.67 -0.52 6.96
CA GLY A 76 -4.76 -0.95 5.89
C GLY A 76 -5.49 -1.75 4.82
N GLN A 77 -4.73 -2.33 3.89
CA GLN A 77 -5.30 -3.22 2.89
C GLN A 77 -5.76 -4.53 3.55
N PRO A 78 -6.98 -5.02 3.24
CA PRO A 78 -7.44 -6.32 3.73
C PRO A 78 -6.48 -7.42 3.29
N ARG A 79 -6.18 -8.34 4.21
CA ARG A 79 -5.23 -9.46 3.97
C ARG A 79 -5.91 -10.72 3.44
N ASN A 80 -7.22 -10.70 3.23
CA ASN A 80 -7.97 -11.89 2.86
C ASN A 80 -7.59 -12.34 1.44
N ARG A 81 -6.85 -13.45 1.36
CA ARG A 81 -6.53 -14.20 0.13
C ARG A 81 -7.39 -15.46 0.01
N ASP A 82 -8.23 -15.75 1.00
CA ASP A 82 -8.81 -17.08 1.23
C ASP A 82 -10.28 -17.18 0.74
N ASN A 83 -10.92 -16.06 0.43
CA ASN A 83 -12.19 -16.02 -0.30
C ASN A 83 -11.97 -15.37 -1.67
N PRO A 84 -11.68 -16.15 -2.73
CA PRO A 84 -11.98 -15.65 -4.06
C PRO A 84 -13.46 -15.25 -4.06
N PRO A 85 -13.85 -14.07 -4.56
CA PRO A 85 -15.24 -13.88 -4.94
C PRO A 85 -15.53 -15.05 -5.85
N GLN A 86 -16.49 -15.91 -5.47
CA GLN A 86 -17.07 -16.86 -6.40
C GLN A 86 -17.33 -16.01 -7.63
N GLY A 87 -16.68 -16.35 -8.74
CA GLY A 87 -16.95 -15.74 -10.02
C GLY A 87 -18.41 -16.07 -10.30
N GLY A 88 -19.30 -15.27 -9.72
CA GLY A 88 -20.71 -15.33 -10.01
C GLY A 88 -20.75 -15.16 -11.50
N GLU A 89 -21.32 -16.15 -12.17
CA GLU A 89 -21.61 -16.12 -13.58
C GLU A 89 -22.36 -14.82 -13.87
N HIS A 90 -21.62 -13.74 -14.14
CA HIS A 90 -22.20 -12.51 -14.59
C HIS A 90 -22.46 -12.77 -16.05
N ASN A 91 -23.71 -13.09 -16.39
CA ASN A 91 -24.12 -13.22 -17.77
C ASN A 91 -24.07 -11.83 -18.41
N TRP A 92 -22.91 -11.46 -18.92
CA TRP A 92 -22.65 -10.22 -19.68
C TRP A 92 -23.45 -10.14 -21.00
N TYR A 93 -24.27 -11.16 -21.28
CA TYR A 93 -25.08 -11.31 -22.48
C TYR A 93 -26.56 -11.67 -22.16
N ALA A 94 -27.03 -11.41 -20.94
CA ALA A 94 -28.46 -11.45 -20.60
C ALA A 94 -29.17 -10.16 -21.01
#